data_AF-A0A0C2FD51-F1
#
_entry.id   AF-A0A0C2FD51-F1
#
_cell.length_a   1.000
_cell.length_b   1.000
_cell.length_c   1.000
_cell.angle_alpha   90.00
_cell.angle_beta   90.00
_cell.angle_gamma   90.00
#
_symmetry.space_group_name_H-M   'P 1'
#
loop_
_entity.id
_entity.type
_entity.pdbx_description
1 polymer ?
#
loop_
_entity_poly.entity_id
_entity_poly.type
_entity_poly.pdbx_seq_one_letter_code
_entity_poly.pdbx_strand_id
1 'polypeptide(L)' 'MVWAGITYTGKAPHIFVHEGVKVQGPQYFAILKNKVLPCAPRYFGEEIRTYQEDGAPSHKSEETHE' A
#
# COMPACT_ATOMS: atom_id res chain seq x y z
N MET A 1 8.56 8.26 8.41
CA MET A 1 8.40 7.92 6.98
C MET A 1 6.92 8.00 6.64
N VAL A 2 6.55 8.32 5.40
CA VAL A 2 5.14 8.37 4.99
C VAL A 2 4.94 7.41 3.82
N TRP A 3 3.93 6.55 3.89
CA TRP A 3 3.42 5.81 2.74
C TRP A 3 2.29 6.62 2.09
N ALA A 4 2.32 6.71 0.77
CA ALA A 4 1.33 7.42 -0.02
C ALA A 4 1.04 6.66 -1.32
N GLY A 5 -0.21 6.72 -1.76
CA GLY A 5 -0.65 6.15 -3.03
C GLY A 5 -1.49 7.16 -3.80
N ILE A 6 -1.41 7.11 -5.13
CA ILE A 6 -2.19 7.98 -6.02
C ILE A 6 -2.84 7.13 -7.12
N THR A 7 -4.01 7.58 -7.57
CA THR A 7 -4.80 6.97 -8.63
C THR A 7 -5.23 8.08 -9.60
N TYR A 8 -5.78 7.72 -10.76
CA TYR A 8 -6.33 8.72 -11.68
C TYR A 8 -7.59 9.40 -11.11
N THR A 9 -8.30 8.74 -10.17
CA THR A 9 -9.52 9.23 -9.53
C THR A 9 -9.27 9.97 -8.21
N GLY A 10 -8.07 9.88 -7.62
CA GLY A 10 -7.79 10.50 -6.33
C GLY A 10 -6.49 10.05 -5.66
N LYS A 11 -6.41 10.26 -4.34
CA LYS A 11 -5.23 9.94 -3.52
C LYS A 11 -5.63 9.02 -2.38
N ALA A 12 -4.83 8.01 -2.08
CA ALA A 12 -4.99 7.21 -0.87
C ALA A 12 -4.66 8.06 0.38
N PRO A 13 -5.18 7.70 1.56
CA PRO A 13 -4.79 8.35 2.81
C PRO A 13 -3.27 8.27 3.03
N HIS A 14 -2.68 9.36 3.55
CA HIS A 14 -1.29 9.31 4.00
C HIS A 14 -1.17 8.44 5.25
N ILE A 15 -0.25 7.49 5.23
CA ILE A 15 -0.02 6.58 6.34
C ILE A 15 1.33 6.93 6.96
N PHE A 16 1.28 7.44 8.18
CA PHE A 16 2.46 7.84 8.93
C PHE A 16 3.07 6.63 9.63
N VAL A 17 4.32 6.32 9.25
CA VAL A 17 5.14 5.32 9.92
C VAL A 17 5.92 6.02 11.02
N HIS A 18 5.87 5.44 12.22
CA HIS A 18 6.53 5.96 13.41
C HIS A 18 8.01 6.24 13.15
N GLU A 19 8.54 7.29 13.80
CA GLU A 19 9.94 7.67 13.67
C GLU A 19 10.87 6.50 14.06
N GLY A 20 11.98 6.36 13.32
CA GLY A 20 12.96 5.29 13.50
C GLY A 20 12.54 3.91 12.98
N VAL A 21 11.28 3.70 12.60
CA VAL A 21 10.81 2.41 12.09
C VAL A 21 11.17 2.25 10.61
N LYS A 22 11.87 1.16 10.28
CA LYS A 22 12.04 0.68 8.92
C LYS A 22 10.91 -0.27 8.56
N VAL A 23 10.24 -0.01 7.44
CA VAL A 23 9.16 -0.89 6.94
C VAL A 23 9.80 -2.17 6.38
N GLN A 24 9.38 -3.34 6.87
CA GLN A 24 9.73 -4.65 6.30
C GLN A 24 8.49 -5.30 5.70
N GLY A 25 8.65 -6.47 5.09
CA GLY A 25 7.58 -7.22 4.40
C GLY A 25 6.28 -7.34 5.21
N PRO A 26 6.30 -7.86 6.45
CA PRO A 26 5.08 -8.04 7.23
C PRO A 26 4.38 -6.71 7.55
N GLN A 27 5.15 -5.66 7.85
CA GLN A 27 4.59 -4.34 8.11
C GLN A 27 4.01 -3.72 6.84
N TYR A 28 4.67 -3.93 5.70
CA TYR A 28 4.21 -3.45 4.41
C TYR A 28 2.90 -4.14 4.00
N PHE A 29 2.83 -5.47 4.10
CA PHE A 29 1.61 -6.22 3.87
C PHE A 29 0.48 -5.77 4.79
N ALA A 30 0.74 -5.55 6.08
CA ALA A 30 -0.27 -5.04 7.00
C ALA A 30 -0.77 -3.62 6.62
N ILE A 31 0.10 -2.77 6.07
CA ILE A 31 -0.30 -1.47 5.52
C ILE A 31 -1.23 -1.67 4.32
N LEU A 32 -0.83 -2.49 3.35
CA LEU A 32 -1.65 -2.75 2.15
C LEU A 32 -3.01 -3.32 2.53
N LYS A 33 -3.03 -4.38 3.33
CA LYS A 33 -4.24 -5.10 3.70
C LYS A 33 -5.20 -4.26 4.52
N ASN A 34 -4.70 -3.56 5.53
CA ASN A 34 -5.58 -2.89 6.50
C ASN A 34 -5.91 -1.44 6.14
N LYS A 35 -5.10 -0.80 5.29
CA LYS A 35 -5.24 0.64 4.99
C LYS A 35 -5.49 0.91 3.51
N VAL A 36 -4.87 0.15 2.60
CA VAL A 36 -4.93 0.43 1.15
C VAL A 36 -6.08 -0.32 0.48
N LEU A 37 -6.18 -1.63 0.67
CA LEU A 37 -7.26 -2.45 0.10
C LEU A 37 -8.67 -1.91 0.43
N PRO A 38 -8.98 -1.47 1.68
CA PRO A 38 -10.31 -0.94 1.99
C PRO A 38 -10.63 0.39 1.29
N CYS A 39 -9.60 1.14 0.87
CA CYS A 39 -9.79 2.36 0.11
C CYS A 39 -10.12 2.08 -1.35
N ALA A 40 -9.70 0.94 -1.87
CA ALA A 40 -9.73 0.65 -3.29
C ALA A 40 -11.17 0.66 -3.86
N PRO A 41 -12.19 0.03 -3.23
CA PRO A 41 -13.58 0.13 -3.71
C PRO A 41 -14.11 1.57 -3.81
N ARG A 42 -13.64 2.49 -2.96
CA ARG A 42 -14.06 3.91 -3.02
C ARG A 42 -13.55 4.63 -4.26
N TYR A 43 -12.39 4.23 -4.79
CA TYR A 43 -11.75 4.91 -5.92
C TYR A 43 -12.05 4.27 -7.26
N PHE A 44 -12.37 2.97 -7.29
CA PHE A 44 -12.49 2.21 -8.53
C PHE A 44 -13.74 1.32 -8.61
N GLY A 45 -14.58 1.27 -7.57
CA GLY A 45 -15.72 0.34 -7.52
C GLY A 45 -15.28 -1.11 -7.71
N GLU A 46 -15.87 -1.76 -8.72
CA GLU A 46 -15.61 -3.16 -9.12
C GLU A 46 -14.58 -3.29 -10.26
N GLU A 47 -13.97 -2.19 -10.73
CA GLU A 47 -13.00 -2.26 -11.81
C GLU A 47 -11.73 -3.03 -11.41
N ILE A 48 -11.21 -3.81 -12.35
CA ILE A 48 -9.89 -4.45 -12.23
C ILE A 48 -8.83 -3.34 -12.20
N ARG A 49 -7.89 -3.47 -11.26
CA ARG A 49 -6.88 -2.45 -10.97
C ARG A 49 -5.50 -3.07 -10.94
N THR A 50 -4.54 -2.32 -11.47
CA THR A 50 -3.12 -2.62 -11.37
C THR A 50 -2.55 -1.86 -10.18
N TYR A 51 -1.96 -2.60 -9.24
CA TYR A 51 -1.15 -2.01 -8.19
C TYR A 51 0.30 -1.90 -8.68
N GLN A 52 0.90 -0.72 -8.52
CA GLN A 52 2.27 -0.45 -8.96
C GLN A 52 3.08 0.13 -7.79
N GLU A 53 4.28 -0.41 -7.61
CA GLU A 53 5.23 -0.01 -6.58
C GLU A 53 6.67 -0.18 -7.08
N ASP A 54 7.65 0.30 -6.30
CA ASP A 54 9.06 0.12 -6.61
C ASP A 54 9.57 -1.28 -6.22
N GLY A 55 10.82 -1.57 -6.58
CA GLY A 55 11.43 -2.88 -6.35
C GLY A 55 12.08 -3.10 -4.97
N ALA A 56 11.74 -2.32 -3.94
CA ALA A 56 12.34 -2.44 -2.61
C ALA A 56 12.14 -3.85 -2.00
N PRO A 57 13.08 -4.34 -1.18
CA PRO A 57 13.00 -5.68 -0.59
C PRO A 57 11.70 -5.93 0.20
N SER A 58 11.17 -4.91 0.88
CA SER A 58 9.91 -4.99 1.62
C SER A 58 8.68 -5.19 0.72
N HIS A 59 8.73 -4.68 -0.51
CA HIS A 59 7.62 -4.80 -1.48
C HIS A 59 7.65 -6.15 -2.18
N LYS A 60 8.83 -6.78 -2.27
CA LYS A 60 9.04 -8.11 -2.87
C LYS A 60 8.96 -9.26 -1.87
N SER A 61 8.48 -9.03 -0.65
CA SER A 61 8.31 -10.13 0.31
C SER A 61 7.24 -11.10 -0.20
N GLU A 62 7.38 -12.37 0.15
CA GLU A 62 6.44 -13.44 -0.20
C GLU A 62 5.02 -13.08 0.27
N GLU A 63 4.92 -12.58 1.51
CA GLU A 63 3.67 -12.09 2.11
C GLU A 63 3.00 -10.96 1.33
N THR A 64 3.76 -10.16 0.57
CA THR A 64 3.22 -9.03 -0.21
C THR A 64 2.63 -9.50 -1.55
N HIS A 65 2.99 -10.70 -2.02
CA HIS A 65 2.58 -11.27 -3.30
C HIS A 65 1.54 -12.40 -3.18
N GLU A 66 0.99 -12.65 -1.99
CA GLU A 66 -0.13 -13.58 -1.75
C GLU A 66 -1.49 -13.05 -2.24
#